data_AF-A0A3G9IJV4-F1
#
_entry.id   AF-A0A3G9IJV4-F1
#
_cell.length_a   1.000
_cell.length_b   1.000
_cell.length_c   1.000
_cell.angle_alpha   90.00
_cell.angle_beta   90.00
_cell.angle_gamma   90.00
#
_symmetry.space_group_name_H-M   'P 1'
#
loop_
_entity.id
_entity.type
_entity.pdbx_description
1 polymer ?
#
loop_
_entity_poly.entity_id
_entity_poly.type
_entity_poly.pdbx_seq_one_letter_code
_entity_poly.pdbx_strand_id
1 'polypeptide(L)'
;MIIEEVQIADSADAWQALGFAIEGDVCQVGTVRLRFGGDGTGITGWTVVDAEAPDRAPAHPNHVTQIDHVVLMSTDLVRTAQRLRDAYGLEVLRERDAGAFRQLFLRLGEVILEVIGPHEPASGDDSFWGITFRVDDIDALALHLGDRVGRIKDAVQPGRRITTLRGESIGISPAIAFMSPRPQD
;
A
#
# COMPACT_ATOMS: atom_id res chain seq x y z
N MET A 1 5.78 7.34 15.16
CA MET A 1 5.02 7.55 13.90
C MET A 1 4.47 6.26 13.30
N ILE A 2 3.15 6.24 13.07
CA ILE A 2 2.41 5.19 12.37
C ILE A 2 1.49 5.82 11.32
N ILE A 3 1.10 5.06 10.29
CA ILE A 3 -0.04 5.44 9.44
C ILE A 3 -1.30 5.04 10.19
N GLU A 4 -2.11 6.02 10.60
CA GLU A 4 -3.41 5.77 11.20
C GLU A 4 -4.46 5.48 10.13
N GLU A 5 -4.41 6.24 9.03
CA GLU A 5 -5.42 6.20 7.98
C GLU A 5 -4.83 6.47 6.59
N VAL A 6 -5.41 5.83 5.59
CA VAL A 6 -5.21 6.12 4.16
C VAL A 6 -6.59 6.41 3.56
N GLN A 7 -6.76 7.57 2.94
CA GLN A 7 -8.00 7.95 2.26
C GLN A 7 -7.95 7.55 0.78
N ILE A 8 -9.02 6.93 0.29
CA ILE A 8 -9.14 6.38 -1.06
C ILE A 8 -10.48 6.84 -1.65
N ALA A 9 -10.45 7.51 -2.80
CA ALA A 9 -11.66 8.08 -3.42
C ALA A 9 -12.64 7.03 -3.98
N ASP A 10 -12.21 5.77 -4.11
CA ASP A 10 -13.06 4.66 -4.56
C ASP A 10 -14.25 4.44 -3.63
N SER A 11 -15.31 3.81 -4.15
CA SER A 11 -16.44 3.39 -3.31
C SER A 11 -16.07 2.20 -2.42
N ALA A 12 -16.66 2.19 -1.21
CA ALA A 12 -16.58 1.05 -0.30
C ALA A 12 -17.05 -0.25 -0.97
N ASP A 13 -18.14 -0.21 -1.74
CA ASP A 13 -18.72 -1.39 -2.41
C ASP A 13 -17.73 -2.09 -3.35
N ALA A 14 -16.91 -1.33 -4.08
CA ALA A 14 -15.90 -1.90 -4.98
C ALA A 14 -14.86 -2.72 -4.20
N TRP A 15 -14.42 -2.19 -3.05
CA TRP A 15 -13.47 -2.85 -2.17
C TRP A 15 -14.11 -4.02 -1.41
N GLN A 16 -15.37 -3.91 -1.00
CA GLN A 16 -16.10 -5.02 -0.37
C GLN A 16 -16.25 -6.20 -1.35
N ALA A 17 -16.45 -5.95 -2.64
CA ALA A 17 -16.51 -6.98 -3.67
C ALA A 17 -15.19 -7.74 -3.90
N LEU A 18 -14.07 -7.23 -3.36
CA LEU A 18 -12.77 -7.91 -3.29
C LEU A 18 -12.59 -8.73 -2.00
N GLY A 19 -13.60 -8.77 -1.13
CA GLY A 19 -13.58 -9.50 0.13
C GLY A 19 -12.90 -8.78 1.29
N PHE A 20 -12.77 -7.45 1.23
CA PHE A 20 -12.41 -6.66 2.41
C PHE A 20 -13.61 -6.58 3.38
N ALA A 21 -13.33 -6.67 4.67
CA ALA A 21 -14.36 -6.46 5.71
C ALA A 21 -14.51 -4.96 5.96
N ILE A 22 -15.63 -4.39 5.54
CA ILE A 22 -15.90 -2.95 5.58
C ILE A 22 -17.08 -2.66 6.51
N GLU A 23 -16.92 -1.68 7.39
CA GLU A 23 -17.94 -1.14 8.26
C GLU A 23 -18.21 0.32 7.88
N GLY A 24 -19.36 0.59 7.26
CA GLY A 24 -19.65 1.91 6.71
C GLY A 24 -18.71 2.25 5.56
N ASP A 25 -17.90 3.29 5.73
CA ASP A 25 -16.89 3.76 4.77
C ASP A 25 -15.45 3.36 5.16
N VAL A 26 -15.27 2.49 6.17
CA VAL A 26 -13.95 2.15 6.72
C VAL A 26 -13.67 0.65 6.65
N CYS A 27 -12.45 0.30 6.25
CA CYS A 27 -11.88 -1.02 6.43
C CYS A 27 -10.59 -0.91 7.23
N GLN A 28 -10.49 -1.61 8.36
CA GLN A 28 -9.20 -1.71 9.06
C GLN A 28 -8.41 -2.90 8.51
N VAL A 29 -7.18 -2.64 8.05
CA VAL A 29 -6.25 -3.66 7.55
C VAL A 29 -5.00 -3.65 8.43
N GLY A 30 -4.78 -4.72 9.19
CA GLY A 30 -3.74 -4.73 10.22
C GLY A 30 -4.04 -3.64 11.25
N THR A 31 -3.12 -2.68 11.40
CA THR A 31 -3.28 -1.52 12.31
C THR A 31 -3.67 -0.22 11.58
N VAL A 32 -3.97 -0.28 10.28
CA VAL A 32 -4.24 0.92 9.45
C VAL A 32 -5.68 0.95 9.01
N ARG A 33 -6.33 2.12 9.05
CA ARG A 33 -7.67 2.31 8.47
C ARG A 33 -7.57 2.73 7.01
N LEU A 34 -8.31 2.09 6.15
CA LEU A 34 -8.63 2.56 4.81
C LEU A 34 -9.99 3.23 4.89
N ARG A 35 -10.08 4.49 4.48
CA ARG A 35 -11.34 5.24 4.40
C ARG A 35 -11.71 5.46 2.93
N PHE A 36 -12.91 5.06 2.57
CA PHE A 36 -13.40 5.05 1.19
C PHE A 36 -14.34 6.23 0.90
N GLY A 37 -14.33 6.69 -0.34
CA GLY A 37 -15.13 7.81 -0.84
C GLY A 37 -14.43 9.17 -0.74
N GLY A 38 -15.21 10.22 -0.98
CA GLY A 38 -14.70 11.59 -1.14
C GLY A 38 -14.42 11.96 -2.59
N ASP A 39 -13.92 13.17 -2.79
CA ASP A 39 -13.63 13.71 -4.13
C ASP A 39 -12.23 13.26 -4.61
N GLY A 40 -12.08 13.06 -5.92
CA GLY A 40 -10.81 12.76 -6.57
C GLY A 40 -10.73 11.34 -7.14
N THR A 41 -9.50 10.83 -7.25
CA THR A 41 -9.19 9.47 -7.74
C THR A 41 -7.97 8.94 -7.01
N GLY A 42 -7.89 7.63 -6.83
CA GLY A 42 -6.75 6.98 -6.18
C GLY A 42 -6.73 7.20 -4.67
N ILE A 43 -5.51 7.15 -4.12
CA ILE A 43 -5.24 7.49 -2.72
C ILE A 43 -5.13 9.00 -2.64
N THR A 44 -6.06 9.63 -1.94
CA THR A 44 -6.20 11.09 -1.85
C THR A 44 -5.52 11.69 -0.63
N GLY A 45 -5.12 10.86 0.33
CA GLY A 45 -4.44 11.32 1.51
C GLY A 45 -3.99 10.20 2.43
N TRP A 46 -3.36 10.63 3.52
CA TRP A 46 -3.06 9.80 4.68
C TRP A 46 -3.13 10.62 5.97
N THR A 47 -3.25 9.93 7.09
CA THR A 47 -3.06 10.49 8.43
C THR A 47 -1.92 9.75 9.10
N VAL A 48 -0.88 10.48 9.50
CA VAL A 48 0.27 9.94 10.24
C VAL A 48 0.29 10.55 11.62
N VAL A 49 0.40 9.70 12.65
CA VAL A 49 0.35 10.11 14.06
C VAL A 49 1.52 9.53 14.85
N ASP A 50 1.90 10.21 15.92
CA ASP A 50 2.80 9.66 16.93
C ASP A 50 1.99 9.06 18.08
N ALA A 51 1.51 7.83 17.87
CA ALA A 51 0.72 7.09 18.83
C ALA A 51 1.10 5.61 18.81
N GLU A 52 0.68 4.90 19.85
CA GLU A 52 0.68 3.44 19.84
C GLU A 52 -0.26 2.91 18.76
N ALA A 53 0.12 1.80 18.13
CA ALA A 53 -0.71 1.19 17.10
C ALA A 53 -2.00 0.61 17.73
N PRO A 54 -3.15 0.75 17.09
CA PRO A 54 -4.39 0.13 17.57
C PRO A 54 -4.29 -1.39 17.50
N ASP A 55 -5.24 -2.06 18.15
CA ASP A 55 -5.43 -3.51 18.01
C ASP A 55 -5.58 -3.90 16.54
N ARG A 56 -5.03 -5.05 16.16
CA ARG A 56 -5.10 -5.54 14.78
C ARG A 56 -6.54 -5.89 14.39
N ALA A 57 -6.88 -5.59 13.14
CA ALA A 57 -8.12 -6.03 12.54
C ALA A 57 -8.21 -7.57 12.52
N PRO A 58 -9.43 -8.13 12.64
CA PRO A 58 -9.68 -9.54 12.34
C PRO A 58 -9.26 -9.90 10.91
N ALA A 59 -9.08 -11.20 10.64
CA ALA A 59 -8.78 -11.69 9.31
C ALA A 59 -9.89 -11.32 8.31
N HIS A 60 -9.50 -10.81 7.14
CA HIS A 60 -10.45 -10.53 6.06
C HIS A 60 -10.83 -11.81 5.30
N PRO A 61 -12.06 -11.89 4.74
CA PRO A 61 -12.47 -12.99 3.87
C PRO A 61 -11.53 -13.27 2.70
N ASN A 62 -10.81 -12.24 2.22
CA ASN A 62 -9.84 -12.35 1.14
C ASN A 62 -8.41 -12.65 1.60
N HIS A 63 -8.18 -13.09 2.84
CA HIS A 63 -6.86 -13.46 3.36
C HIS A 63 -5.88 -12.29 3.57
N VAL A 64 -6.27 -11.05 3.32
CA VAL A 64 -5.44 -9.88 3.66
C VAL A 64 -5.27 -9.78 5.19
N THR A 65 -4.05 -9.48 5.63
CA THR A 65 -3.70 -9.41 7.07
C THR A 65 -3.13 -8.07 7.51
N GLN A 66 -2.46 -7.34 6.61
CA GLN A 66 -1.82 -6.06 6.88
C GLN A 66 -1.36 -5.38 5.59
N ILE A 67 -1.02 -4.11 5.67
CA ILE A 67 -0.34 -3.39 4.59
C ILE A 67 1.16 -3.73 4.63
N ASP A 68 1.71 -4.16 3.49
CA ASP A 68 3.15 -4.33 3.32
C ASP A 68 3.80 -2.97 3.09
N HIS A 69 3.32 -2.25 2.07
CA HIS A 69 3.80 -0.92 1.74
C HIS A 69 2.74 -0.08 1.02
N VAL A 70 2.88 1.24 1.16
CA VAL A 70 2.21 2.27 0.36
C VAL A 70 3.25 2.95 -0.52
N VAL A 71 2.93 3.17 -1.79
CA VAL A 71 3.85 3.77 -2.76
C VAL A 71 3.53 5.24 -2.97
N LEU A 72 4.52 6.10 -2.76
CA LEU A 72 4.48 7.53 -3.08
C LEU A 72 5.39 7.77 -4.29
N MET A 73 4.84 8.29 -5.39
CA MET A 73 5.61 8.80 -6.50
C MET A 73 6.03 10.24 -6.19
N SER A 74 7.33 10.45 -6.17
CA SER A 74 7.97 11.74 -5.95
C SER A 74 8.59 12.26 -7.22
N THR A 75 8.42 13.55 -7.49
CA THR A 75 9.12 14.25 -8.57
C THR A 75 10.54 14.69 -8.18
N ASP A 76 10.89 14.63 -6.88
CA ASP A 76 12.20 14.97 -6.33
C ASP A 76 12.40 14.22 -5.01
N LEU A 77 13.12 13.09 -5.09
CA LEU A 77 13.30 12.20 -3.94
C LEU A 77 14.02 12.85 -2.77
N VAL A 78 14.97 13.76 -3.04
CA VAL A 78 15.72 14.45 -1.99
C VAL A 78 14.80 15.40 -1.25
N ARG A 79 13.99 16.19 -1.99
CA ARG A 79 12.99 17.09 -1.40
C ARG A 79 11.95 16.31 -0.60
N THR A 80 11.41 15.23 -1.14
CA THR A 80 10.37 14.45 -0.46
C THR A 80 10.91 13.78 0.81
N ALA A 81 12.13 13.20 0.76
CA ALA A 81 12.77 12.64 1.95
C ALA A 81 13.03 13.70 3.03
N GLN A 82 13.51 14.88 2.65
CA GLN A 82 13.70 16.01 3.57
C GLN A 82 12.37 16.39 4.25
N ARG A 83 11.29 16.53 3.49
CA ARG A 83 9.97 16.87 4.04
C ARG A 83 9.43 15.82 5.00
N LEU A 84 9.61 14.54 4.66
CA LEU A 84 9.20 13.43 5.52
C LEU A 84 10.00 13.41 6.83
N ARG A 85 11.31 13.72 6.77
CA ARG A 85 12.14 13.88 7.97
C ARG A 85 11.69 15.07 8.82
N ASP A 86 11.49 16.23 8.20
CA ASP A 86 11.17 17.45 8.95
C ASP A 86 9.78 17.41 9.58
N ALA A 87 8.79 16.82 8.87
CA ALA A 87 7.42 16.72 9.35
C ALA A 87 7.20 15.58 10.35
N TYR A 88 7.88 14.45 10.15
CA TYR A 88 7.57 13.20 10.85
C TYR A 88 8.78 12.53 11.53
N GLY A 89 9.98 13.07 11.40
CA GLY A 89 11.20 12.45 11.90
C GLY A 89 11.56 11.13 11.20
N LEU A 90 11.06 10.91 9.98
CA LEU A 90 11.29 9.67 9.24
C LEU A 90 12.67 9.67 8.57
N GLU A 91 13.44 8.62 8.83
CA GLU A 91 14.73 8.38 8.19
C GLU A 91 14.62 7.33 7.09
N VAL A 92 15.42 7.49 6.04
CA VAL A 92 15.54 6.51 4.95
C VAL A 92 16.30 5.29 5.47
N LEU A 93 15.62 4.15 5.55
CA LEU A 93 16.21 2.89 6.00
C LEU A 93 17.04 2.22 4.91
N ARG A 94 16.60 2.36 3.66
CA ARG A 94 17.24 1.76 2.51
C ARG A 94 16.95 2.59 1.28
N GLU A 95 17.95 2.66 0.41
CA GLU A 95 17.81 3.15 -0.95
C GLU A 95 18.10 2.01 -1.94
N ARG A 96 17.40 2.01 -3.07
CA ARG A 96 17.67 1.11 -4.19
C ARG A 96 17.57 1.84 -5.52
N ASP A 97 18.54 1.63 -6.39
CA ASP A 97 18.44 1.97 -7.81
C ASP A 97 17.73 0.82 -8.55
N ALA A 98 16.60 1.12 -9.19
CA ALA A 98 15.80 0.17 -9.98
C ALA A 98 16.00 0.36 -11.50
N GLY A 99 17.07 1.05 -11.92
CA GLY A 99 17.41 1.34 -13.30
C GLY A 99 16.62 2.53 -13.84
N ALA A 100 15.30 2.39 -14.01
CA ALA A 100 14.44 3.45 -14.54
C ALA A 100 14.08 4.53 -13.49
N PHE A 101 14.20 4.20 -12.21
CA PHE A 101 13.86 5.08 -11.09
C PHE A 101 14.65 4.66 -9.84
N ARG A 102 14.71 5.54 -8.85
CA ARG A 102 15.25 5.26 -7.51
C ARG A 102 14.11 5.04 -6.54
N GLN A 103 14.41 4.33 -5.44
CA GLN A 103 13.44 3.97 -4.42
C GLN A 103 14.02 4.19 -3.03
N LEU A 104 13.28 4.91 -2.19
CA LEU A 104 13.56 5.11 -0.78
C LEU A 104 12.55 4.32 0.05
N PHE A 105 13.03 3.63 1.08
CA PHE A 105 12.21 2.85 1.98
C PHE A 105 12.25 3.47 3.38
N LEU A 106 11.10 3.91 3.87
CA LEU A 106 10.92 4.47 5.21
C LEU A 106 9.92 3.60 5.98
N ARG A 107 9.99 3.60 7.31
CA ARG A 107 9.14 2.77 8.18
C ARG A 107 8.18 3.63 9.00
N LEU A 108 6.90 3.26 8.96
CA LEU A 108 5.80 3.87 9.71
C LEU A 108 5.01 2.76 10.39
N GLY A 109 5.30 2.49 11.67
CA GLY A 109 4.72 1.34 12.38
C GLY A 109 5.00 0.02 11.63
N GLU A 110 3.95 -0.73 11.29
CA GLU A 110 4.10 -1.97 10.51
C GLU A 110 4.34 -1.76 9.01
N VAL A 111 4.07 -0.56 8.49
CA VAL A 111 4.04 -0.25 7.06
C VAL A 111 5.38 0.28 6.58
N ILE A 112 5.77 -0.10 5.36
CA ILE A 112 6.82 0.59 4.61
C ILE A 112 6.19 1.68 3.74
N LEU A 113 6.71 2.91 3.82
CA LEU A 113 6.50 3.89 2.77
C LEU A 113 7.61 3.69 1.73
N GLU A 114 7.21 3.31 0.51
CA GLU A 114 8.11 3.19 -0.64
C GLU A 114 7.97 4.46 -1.48
N VAL A 115 8.96 5.35 -1.41
CA VAL A 115 9.00 6.56 -2.22
C VAL A 115 9.78 6.25 -3.48
N ILE A 116 9.14 6.35 -4.65
CA ILE A 116 9.78 6.13 -5.94
C ILE A 116 9.88 7.43 -6.71
N GLY A 117 10.95 7.61 -7.49
CA GLY A 117 11.12 8.84 -8.26
C GLY A 117 12.29 8.79 -9.23
N PRO A 118 12.41 9.80 -10.11
CA PRO A 118 13.48 9.86 -11.09
C PRO A 118 14.86 10.05 -10.43
N HIS A 119 15.92 9.77 -11.18
CA HIS A 119 17.30 10.02 -10.72
C HIS A 119 17.59 11.50 -10.53
N GLU A 120 16.97 12.36 -11.34
CA GLU A 120 17.06 13.82 -11.29
C GLU A 120 15.66 14.44 -11.13
N PRO A 121 15.52 15.59 -10.42
CA PRO A 121 14.22 16.22 -10.21
C PRO A 121 13.45 16.50 -11.51
N ALA A 122 12.14 16.28 -11.47
CA ALA A 122 11.21 16.53 -12.57
C ALA A 122 10.12 17.54 -12.17
N SER A 123 9.40 18.07 -13.16
CA SER A 123 8.21 18.90 -12.94
C SER A 123 6.99 18.06 -12.60
N GLY A 124 6.02 18.66 -11.92
CA GLY A 124 4.75 18.02 -11.52
C GLY A 124 4.68 17.75 -10.03
N ASP A 125 3.57 17.15 -9.61
CA ASP A 125 3.24 16.94 -8.22
C ASP A 125 3.55 15.51 -7.76
N ASP A 126 3.89 15.39 -6.47
CA ASP A 126 4.00 14.10 -5.81
C ASP A 126 2.59 13.49 -5.69
N SER A 127 2.47 12.17 -5.87
CA SER A 127 1.17 11.49 -5.81
C SER A 127 1.31 10.08 -5.27
N PHE A 128 0.32 9.63 -4.51
CA PHE A 128 0.24 8.23 -4.13
C PHE A 128 -0.15 7.37 -5.33
N TRP A 129 0.50 6.22 -5.47
CA TRP A 129 0.28 5.33 -6.62
C TRP A 129 -0.49 4.06 -6.26
N GLY A 130 -0.15 3.42 -5.14
CA GLY A 130 -0.67 2.09 -4.87
C GLY A 130 -0.36 1.55 -3.49
N ILE A 131 -1.00 0.41 -3.18
CA ILE A 131 -0.88 -0.32 -1.92
C ILE A 131 -0.56 -1.78 -2.23
N THR A 132 0.42 -2.32 -1.52
CA THR A 132 0.64 -3.76 -1.47
C THR A 132 0.17 -4.31 -0.14
N PHE A 133 -0.70 -5.31 -0.19
CA PHE A 133 -1.18 -6.03 0.97
C PHE A 133 -0.40 -7.31 1.20
N ARG A 134 -0.19 -7.68 2.47
CA ARG A 134 0.23 -9.04 2.81
C ARG A 134 -0.99 -9.92 2.98
N VAL A 135 -0.92 -11.12 2.42
CA VAL A 135 -1.96 -12.14 2.53
C VAL A 135 -1.38 -13.37 3.24
N ASP A 136 -2.16 -14.05 4.06
CA ASP A 136 -1.70 -15.30 4.70
C ASP A 136 -1.71 -16.50 3.74
N ASP A 137 -2.67 -16.53 2.81
CA ASP A 137 -2.77 -17.50 1.74
C ASP A 137 -3.03 -16.82 0.38
N ILE A 138 -1.98 -16.69 -0.43
CA ILE A 138 -2.06 -16.06 -1.76
C ILE A 138 -2.78 -16.94 -2.80
N ASP A 139 -2.77 -18.25 -2.62
CA ASP A 139 -3.43 -19.18 -3.54
C ASP A 139 -4.94 -19.15 -3.31
N ALA A 140 -5.37 -19.12 -2.04
CA ALA A 140 -6.77 -18.93 -1.66
C ALA A 140 -7.30 -17.55 -2.09
N LEU A 141 -6.52 -16.47 -1.89
CA LEU A 141 -6.88 -15.14 -2.42
C LEU A 141 -7.04 -15.18 -3.96
N ALA A 142 -6.11 -15.77 -4.69
CA ALA A 142 -6.20 -15.83 -6.14
C ALA A 142 -7.41 -16.66 -6.61
N LEU A 143 -7.73 -17.76 -5.93
CA LEU A 143 -8.94 -18.54 -6.19
C LEU A 143 -10.21 -17.72 -5.94
N HIS A 144 -10.25 -16.94 -4.86
CA HIS A 144 -11.37 -16.06 -4.52
C HIS A 144 -11.56 -14.93 -5.54
N LEU A 145 -10.46 -14.30 -5.98
CA LEU A 145 -10.50 -13.16 -6.89
C LEU A 145 -10.65 -13.56 -8.36
N GLY A 146 -10.25 -14.78 -8.73
CA GLY A 146 -10.35 -15.32 -10.08
C GLY A 146 -9.62 -14.44 -11.09
N ASP A 147 -10.30 -14.14 -12.21
CA ASP A 147 -9.72 -13.35 -13.30
C ASP A 147 -9.43 -11.88 -12.95
N ARG A 148 -9.79 -11.42 -11.74
CA ARG A 148 -9.47 -10.08 -11.26
C ARG A 148 -8.01 -9.92 -10.84
N VAL A 149 -7.23 -11.00 -10.75
CA VAL A 149 -5.79 -10.92 -10.48
C VAL A 149 -4.95 -11.50 -11.62
N GLY A 150 -3.70 -11.06 -11.69
CA GLY A 150 -2.69 -11.64 -12.58
C GLY A 150 -2.21 -13.03 -12.12
N ARG A 151 -1.33 -13.62 -12.94
CA ARG A 151 -0.62 -14.85 -12.56
C ARG A 151 0.23 -14.59 -11.31
N ILE A 152 0.16 -15.48 -10.32
CA ILE A 152 1.10 -15.50 -9.19
C ILE A 152 2.51 -15.79 -9.71
N LYS A 153 3.47 -14.96 -9.30
CA LYS A 153 4.88 -15.08 -9.66
C LYS A 153 5.76 -14.88 -8.43
N ASP A 154 7.03 -15.24 -8.54
CA ASP A 154 8.01 -14.91 -7.52
C ASP A 154 8.13 -13.39 -7.39
N ALA A 155 8.13 -12.92 -6.14
CA ALA A 155 8.39 -11.53 -5.84
C ALA A 155 9.89 -11.26 -5.92
N VAL A 156 10.27 -9.98 -6.08
CA VAL A 156 11.68 -9.56 -6.04
C VAL A 156 12.29 -9.85 -4.66
N GLN A 157 11.46 -9.88 -3.61
CA GLN A 157 11.83 -10.32 -2.27
C GLN A 157 11.96 -11.85 -2.23
N PRO A 158 13.15 -12.41 -1.94
CA PRO A 158 13.38 -13.85 -1.96
C PRO A 158 12.37 -14.64 -1.13
N GLY A 159 11.90 -15.76 -1.68
CA GLY A 159 10.96 -16.67 -1.01
C GLY A 159 9.52 -16.16 -0.88
N ARG A 160 9.21 -14.96 -1.39
CA ARG A 160 7.84 -14.44 -1.43
C ARG A 160 7.24 -14.59 -2.82
N ARG A 161 5.91 -14.66 -2.87
CA ARG A 161 5.09 -14.68 -4.09
C ARG A 161 4.25 -13.42 -4.16
N ILE A 162 3.93 -12.96 -5.37
CA ILE A 162 3.13 -11.75 -5.61
C ILE A 162 2.15 -11.96 -6.76
N THR A 163 0.98 -11.34 -6.65
CA THR A 163 0.07 -11.08 -7.78
C THR A 163 -0.43 -9.63 -7.73
N THR A 164 -0.93 -9.13 -8.85
CA THR A 164 -1.45 -7.75 -8.99
C THR A 164 -2.93 -7.80 -9.35
N LEU A 165 -3.72 -6.88 -8.78
CA LEU A 165 -5.13 -6.72 -9.11
C LEU A 165 -5.28 -6.05 -10.49
N ARG A 166 -6.29 -6.48 -11.24
CA ARG A 166 -6.82 -5.81 -12.44
C ARG A 166 -8.00 -4.95 -11.99
N GLY A 167 -7.68 -3.81 -11.36
CA GLY A 167 -8.62 -3.02 -10.56
C GLY A 167 -9.48 -2.01 -11.32
N GLU A 168 -8.95 -1.42 -12.39
CA GLU A 168 -9.57 -0.27 -13.06
C GLU A 168 -10.99 -0.56 -13.55
N SER A 169 -11.21 -1.72 -14.19
CA SER A 169 -12.52 -2.11 -14.73
C SER A 169 -13.56 -2.47 -13.66
N ILE A 170 -13.15 -2.55 -12.38
CA ILE A 170 -14.02 -2.90 -11.25
C ILE A 170 -14.06 -1.80 -10.18
N GLY A 171 -13.66 -0.58 -10.53
CA GLY A 171 -13.78 0.59 -9.64
C GLY A 171 -12.70 0.68 -8.57
N ILE A 172 -11.54 0.06 -8.79
CA ILE A 172 -10.38 0.16 -7.90
C ILE A 172 -9.31 0.99 -8.61
N SER A 173 -9.12 2.21 -8.14
CA SER A 173 -8.24 3.19 -8.82
C SER A 173 -6.77 3.15 -8.40
N PRO A 174 -6.38 2.84 -7.14
CA PRO A 174 -4.97 2.65 -6.81
C PRO A 174 -4.41 1.37 -7.43
N ALA A 175 -3.11 1.34 -7.70
CA ALA A 175 -2.44 0.10 -8.07
C ALA A 175 -2.37 -0.83 -6.86
N ILE A 176 -2.97 -2.03 -6.96
CA ILE A 176 -3.00 -3.00 -5.86
C ILE A 176 -2.18 -4.25 -6.18
N ALA A 177 -1.36 -4.66 -5.22
CA ALA A 177 -0.69 -5.96 -5.23
C ALA A 177 -0.94 -6.74 -3.93
N PHE A 178 -0.88 -8.07 -4.04
CA PHE A 178 -0.99 -8.99 -2.92
C PHE A 178 0.27 -9.83 -2.86
N MET A 179 0.90 -9.86 -1.68
CA MET A 179 2.18 -10.52 -1.46
C MET A 179 2.07 -11.53 -0.34
N SER A 180 2.62 -12.73 -0.56
CA SER A 180 2.65 -13.78 0.47
C SER A 180 3.43 -13.32 1.71
N PRO A 181 3.32 -14.03 2.85
CA PRO A 181 4.15 -13.75 4.02
C PRO A 181 5.63 -13.94 3.67
N ARG A 182 6.50 -13.39 4.52
CA ARG A 182 7.91 -13.79 4.47
C ARG A 182 7.99 -15.26 4.88
N PRO A 183 8.88 -16.06 4.26
CA PRO A 183 9.23 -17.37 4.80
C PRO A 183 9.58 -17.22 6.29
N GLN A 184 9.12 -18.16 7.11
CA GLN A 184 9.66 -18.29 8.45
C GLN A 184 11.09 -18.82 8.32
N ASP A 185 12.04 -18.19 9.01
CA ASP A 185 13.43 -18.64 9.07
C ASP A 185 13.54 -20.03 9.74
#